data_AF-A0A7K3AFN4-F1
#
_entry.id   AF-A0A7K3AFN4-F1
#
_cell.length_a   1.000
_cell.length_b   1.000
_cell.length_c   1.000
_cell.angle_alpha   90.00
_cell.angle_beta   90.00
_cell.angle_gamma   90.00
#
_symmetry.space_group_name_H-M   'P 1'
#
loop_
_entity.id
_entity.type
_entity.pdbx_description
1 polymer ?
#
loop_
_entity_poly.entity_id
_entity_poly.type
_entity_poly.pdbx_seq_one_letter_code
_entity_poly.pdbx_strand_id
1 'polypeptide(L)'
;MDFDDSVVLRLRLSGQRLEVVHASRWLDGDNRIVLALWWLEAAGEMTRADIAGALADSPADADARISYMLGQLATARTVVSALATPRCEGLSRLTAGWDGWPEALWRERIADHVRRCVVCAAPPHERIAPELLFAEHALVPVPEHLTDSVTAALRTAQQGKKPLRCRGTPAKRRFSIAVSVACAVLIVAIGVVHTTAPDQDSDSQERAAVAMATSRPSSSSVSRSAAGTSSPARASETARSSEKAETRASSMPSTASASPRTRPSTECGGALAPQWANWPMPNAKAGGLPHQASYTDQGNGTVRDNVTCLLWQRAPAPRRHTFTDAQAYCARLNLAGDGWRLPSRIEVMSLVDTTRSGPAIDTAAFPGTPAQFFWTSSPWAVTKTPLRAWIVNFYEGLTSNAVDQSGSYQVRCVRGDSGSGRPAYRTVSGQVTDPATGLTWQRATAPGTLTPHAADAYCTGLTLGGRAWRLPTVKELATLVDDGRVSPAIDRTAFPDTPGTGAYWSASVFAPEPSQRWFVSYNDGITSHRPLDGAHVRCVS
;
A
#
# COMPACT_ATOMS: atom_id res chain seq x y z
N MET A 1 -5.12 -7.69 -34.28
CA MET A 1 -5.30 -6.79 -33.12
C MET A 1 -4.13 -5.83 -33.08
N ASP A 2 -4.42 -4.53 -33.01
CA ASP A 2 -3.44 -3.48 -32.80
C ASP A 2 -2.90 -3.56 -31.34
N PHE A 3 -1.71 -3.00 -31.09
CA PHE A 3 -1.13 -2.94 -29.74
C PHE A 3 -2.08 -2.26 -28.75
N ASP A 4 -2.77 -1.21 -29.19
CA ASP A 4 -3.73 -0.44 -28.41
C ASP A 4 -4.94 -1.28 -27.96
N ASP A 5 -5.46 -2.15 -28.83
CA ASP A 5 -6.57 -3.07 -28.50
C ASP A 5 -6.17 -4.06 -27.40
N SER A 6 -4.92 -4.52 -27.42
CA SER A 6 -4.40 -5.47 -26.43
C SER A 6 -4.22 -4.83 -25.05
N VAL A 7 -3.85 -3.55 -25.00
CA VAL A 7 -3.70 -2.79 -23.76
C VAL A 7 -5.07 -2.49 -23.17
N VAL A 8 -6.03 -2.07 -23.99
CA VAL A 8 -7.42 -1.83 -23.57
C VAL A 8 -8.06 -3.12 -23.05
N LEU A 9 -7.85 -4.26 -23.71
CA LEU A 9 -8.36 -5.56 -23.25
C LEU A 9 -7.74 -5.95 -21.90
N ARG A 10 -6.42 -5.80 -21.72
CA ARG A 10 -5.75 -6.08 -20.43
C ARG A 10 -6.26 -5.18 -19.32
N LEU A 11 -6.44 -3.88 -19.57
CA LEU A 11 -7.01 -2.95 -18.59
C LEU A 11 -8.45 -3.35 -18.22
N ARG A 12 -9.26 -3.75 -19.21
CA ARG A 12 -10.63 -4.22 -18.98
C ARG A 12 -10.65 -5.52 -18.14
N LEU A 13 -9.73 -6.45 -18.40
CA LEU A 13 -9.57 -7.69 -17.64
C LEU A 13 -9.12 -7.42 -16.20
N SER A 14 -8.12 -6.55 -16.01
CA SER A 14 -7.67 -6.11 -14.68
C SER A 14 -8.79 -5.42 -13.90
N GLY A 15 -9.59 -4.58 -14.57
CA GLY A 15 -10.77 -3.94 -13.98
C GLY A 15 -11.83 -4.96 -13.54
N GLN A 16 -12.12 -5.97 -14.37
CA GLN A 16 -13.06 -7.03 -14.02
C GLN A 16 -12.55 -7.95 -12.89
N ARG A 17 -11.24 -8.17 -12.78
CA ARG A 17 -10.65 -8.90 -11.64
C ARG A 17 -10.80 -8.12 -10.33
N LEU A 18 -10.56 -6.81 -10.36
CA LEU A 18 -10.78 -5.95 -9.19
C LEU A 18 -12.26 -5.89 -8.80
N GLU A 19 -13.17 -5.89 -9.78
CA GLU A 19 -14.61 -5.96 -9.54
C GLU A 19 -15.01 -7.25 -8.80
N VAL A 20 -14.42 -8.41 -9.14
CA VAL A 20 -14.68 -9.67 -8.41
C VAL A 20 -14.22 -9.58 -6.96
N VAL A 21 -13.07 -8.95 -6.70
CA VAL A 21 -12.57 -8.72 -5.33
C VAL A 21 -13.56 -7.86 -4.53
N HIS A 22 -14.08 -6.79 -5.11
CA HIS A 22 -15.10 -5.96 -4.46
C HIS A 22 -16.43 -6.73 -4.26
N ALA A 23 -16.84 -7.53 -5.25
CA ALA A 23 -18.07 -8.32 -5.20
C ALA A 23 -18.03 -9.42 -4.13
N SER A 24 -16.86 -10.01 -3.87
CA SER A 24 -16.71 -11.00 -2.79
C SER A 24 -17.13 -10.47 -1.41
N ARG A 25 -17.07 -9.16 -1.19
CA ARG A 25 -17.52 -8.50 0.06
C ARG A 25 -19.04 -8.57 0.26
N TRP A 26 -19.79 -8.77 -0.82
CA TRP A 26 -21.25 -8.87 -0.82
C TRP A 26 -21.75 -10.30 -0.59
N LEU A 27 -20.87 -11.30 -0.60
CA LEU A 27 -21.21 -12.66 -0.22
C LEU A 27 -21.36 -12.78 1.31
N ASP A 28 -22.20 -13.71 1.77
CA ASP A 28 -22.24 -14.11 3.18
C ASP A 28 -21.00 -14.92 3.59
N GLY A 29 -20.87 -15.19 4.89
CA GLY A 29 -19.70 -15.89 5.43
C GLY A 29 -19.51 -17.25 4.78
N ASP A 30 -20.58 -18.01 4.64
CA ASP A 30 -20.57 -19.37 4.09
C ASP A 30 -20.16 -19.37 2.60
N ASN A 31 -20.75 -18.50 1.80
CA ASN A 31 -20.40 -18.37 0.38
C ASN A 31 -18.98 -17.81 0.17
N ARG A 32 -18.42 -17.03 1.10
CA ARG A 32 -17.00 -16.62 1.04
C ARG A 32 -16.05 -17.79 1.28
N ILE A 33 -16.42 -18.72 2.16
CA ILE A 33 -15.64 -19.95 2.39
C ILE A 33 -15.67 -20.81 1.14
N VAL A 34 -16.85 -21.01 0.54
CA VAL A 34 -16.98 -21.75 -0.73
C VAL A 34 -16.21 -21.08 -1.87
N LEU A 35 -16.21 -19.75 -1.96
CA LEU A 35 -15.41 -18.99 -2.93
C LEU A 35 -13.90 -19.21 -2.74
N ALA A 36 -13.42 -19.22 -1.49
CA ALA A 36 -12.01 -19.45 -1.19
C ALA A 36 -11.55 -20.87 -1.56
N LEU A 37 -12.38 -21.88 -1.26
CA LEU A 37 -12.10 -23.27 -1.61
C LEU A 37 -12.12 -23.47 -3.14
N TRP A 38 -13.11 -22.90 -3.81
CA TRP A 38 -13.18 -22.94 -5.27
C TRP A 38 -11.99 -22.25 -5.93
N TRP A 39 -11.45 -21.16 -5.34
CA TRP A 39 -10.22 -20.54 -5.84
C TRP A 39 -9.01 -21.46 -5.79
N LEU A 40 -8.87 -22.27 -4.73
CA LEU A 40 -7.79 -23.26 -4.62
C LEU A 40 -7.93 -24.36 -5.66
N GLU A 41 -9.16 -24.79 -5.95
CA GLU A 41 -9.42 -25.74 -7.04
C GLU A 41 -9.14 -25.13 -8.42
N ALA A 42 -9.53 -23.89 -8.67
CA ALA A 42 -9.24 -23.20 -9.92
C ALA A 42 -7.73 -22.99 -10.15
N ALA A 43 -6.95 -22.90 -9.07
CA ALA A 43 -5.49 -22.86 -9.10
C ALA A 43 -4.84 -24.24 -9.30
N GLY A 44 -5.61 -25.33 -9.26
CA GLY A 44 -5.12 -26.70 -9.36
C GLY A 44 -4.53 -27.26 -8.06
N GLU A 45 -4.67 -26.54 -6.95
CA GLU A 45 -4.12 -26.91 -5.63
C GLU A 45 -5.04 -27.85 -4.83
N MET A 46 -6.31 -27.97 -5.26
CA MET A 46 -7.31 -28.85 -4.64
C MET A 46 -8.21 -29.48 -5.70
N THR A 47 -8.74 -30.67 -5.41
CA THR A 47 -9.75 -31.31 -6.25
C THR A 47 -11.16 -31.05 -5.72
N ARG A 48 -12.18 -31.25 -6.56
CA ARG A 48 -13.59 -31.20 -6.14
C ARG A 48 -13.91 -32.14 -4.96
N ALA A 49 -13.22 -33.28 -4.88
CA ALA A 49 -13.37 -34.22 -3.77
C ALA A 49 -12.79 -33.67 -2.46
N ASP A 50 -11.70 -32.91 -2.52
CA ASP A 50 -11.11 -32.26 -1.35
C ASP A 50 -12.01 -31.13 -0.82
N ILE A 51 -12.67 -30.39 -1.72
CA ILE A 51 -13.67 -29.39 -1.34
C ILE A 51 -14.88 -30.05 -0.66
N ALA A 52 -15.40 -31.14 -1.23
CA ALA A 52 -16.50 -31.89 -0.64
C ALA A 52 -16.15 -32.39 0.77
N GLY A 53 -14.91 -32.90 0.94
CA GLY A 53 -14.37 -33.26 2.25
C GLY A 53 -14.27 -32.08 3.22
N ALA A 54 -13.81 -30.92 2.75
CA ALA A 54 -13.67 -29.71 3.56
C ALA A 54 -15.02 -29.11 4.00
N LEU A 55 -16.06 -29.25 3.18
CA LEU A 55 -17.42 -28.79 3.47
C LEU A 55 -18.27 -29.84 4.21
N ALA A 56 -17.74 -31.05 4.45
CA ALA A 56 -18.46 -32.21 4.98
C ALA A 56 -19.73 -32.57 4.16
N ASP A 57 -19.66 -32.36 2.84
CA ASP A 57 -20.74 -32.56 1.88
C ASP A 57 -20.43 -33.73 0.92
N SER A 58 -21.43 -34.20 0.16
CA SER A 58 -21.16 -35.08 -0.98
C SER A 58 -20.55 -34.28 -2.16
N PRO A 59 -19.82 -34.91 -3.09
CA PRO A 59 -19.29 -34.20 -4.28
C PRO A 59 -20.37 -33.50 -5.10
N ALA A 60 -21.58 -34.08 -5.19
CA ALA A 60 -22.72 -33.48 -5.89
C ALA A 60 -23.25 -32.23 -5.17
N ASP A 61 -23.27 -32.25 -3.84
CA ASP A 61 -23.69 -31.10 -3.03
C ASP A 61 -22.65 -29.97 -3.08
N ALA A 62 -21.35 -30.32 -3.11
CA ALA A 62 -20.27 -29.35 -3.31
C ALA A 62 -20.37 -28.65 -4.67
N ASP A 63 -20.68 -29.38 -5.74
CA ASP A 63 -20.94 -28.81 -7.07
C ASP A 63 -22.12 -27.84 -7.06
N ALA A 64 -23.22 -28.21 -6.39
CA ALA A 64 -24.40 -27.36 -6.26
C ALA A 64 -24.10 -26.09 -5.46
N ARG A 65 -23.35 -26.19 -4.36
CA ARG A 65 -22.94 -25.02 -3.55
C ARG A 65 -22.01 -24.09 -4.30
N ILE A 66 -21.04 -24.62 -5.05
CA ILE A 66 -20.16 -23.80 -5.89
C ILE A 66 -20.97 -23.07 -6.96
N SER A 67 -21.87 -23.77 -7.65
CA SER A 67 -22.75 -23.16 -8.66
C SER A 67 -23.63 -22.06 -8.06
N TYR A 68 -24.19 -22.30 -6.87
CA TYR A 68 -24.97 -21.31 -6.12
C TYR A 68 -24.12 -20.08 -5.74
N MET A 69 -22.94 -20.31 -5.16
CA MET A 69 -22.00 -19.26 -4.79
C MET A 69 -21.58 -18.40 -5.99
N LEU A 70 -21.29 -19.02 -7.15
CA LEU A 70 -20.93 -18.31 -8.38
C LEU A 70 -22.09 -17.43 -8.89
N GLY A 71 -23.34 -17.90 -8.77
CA GLY A 71 -24.53 -17.10 -9.06
C GLY A 71 -24.69 -15.90 -8.11
N GLN A 72 -24.41 -16.09 -6.82
CA GLN A 72 -24.40 -15.01 -5.83
C GLN A 72 -23.28 -14.00 -6.12
N LEU A 73 -22.10 -14.47 -6.56
CA LEU A 73 -20.98 -13.61 -6.94
C LEU A 73 -21.30 -12.78 -8.19
N ALA A 74 -21.97 -13.36 -9.19
CA ALA A 74 -22.42 -12.63 -10.37
C ALA A 74 -23.40 -11.49 -9.99
N THR A 75 -24.35 -11.79 -9.10
CA THR A 75 -25.30 -10.79 -8.57
C THR A 75 -24.57 -9.68 -7.81
N ALA A 76 -23.63 -10.05 -6.94
CA ALA A 76 -22.80 -9.11 -6.19
C ALA A 76 -22.00 -8.17 -7.09
N ARG A 77 -21.44 -8.65 -8.21
CA ARG A 77 -20.76 -7.79 -9.19
C ARG A 77 -21.72 -6.74 -9.76
N THR A 78 -22.98 -7.09 -10.03
CA THR A 78 -23.99 -6.13 -10.52
C THR A 78 -24.27 -5.06 -9.48
N VAL A 79 -24.34 -5.45 -8.20
CA VAL A 79 -24.48 -4.49 -7.10
C VAL A 79 -23.30 -3.53 -7.03
N VAL A 80 -22.05 -4.04 -7.04
CA VAL A 80 -20.84 -3.21 -7.01
C VAL A 80 -20.83 -2.20 -8.16
N SER A 81 -21.20 -2.63 -9.37
CA SER A 81 -21.25 -1.74 -10.53
C SER A 81 -22.36 -0.69 -10.43
N ALA A 82 -23.53 -1.06 -9.91
CA ALA A 82 -24.65 -0.12 -9.73
C ALA A 82 -24.30 0.97 -8.70
N LEU A 83 -23.51 0.63 -7.68
CA LEU A 83 -23.08 1.55 -6.63
C LEU A 83 -21.89 2.43 -7.04
N ALA A 84 -21.01 1.94 -7.92
CA ALA A 84 -19.87 2.72 -8.41
C ALA A 84 -20.30 3.95 -9.21
N THR A 85 -21.46 3.90 -9.87
CA THR A 85 -22.06 5.05 -10.54
C THR A 85 -23.58 4.98 -10.40
N PRO A 86 -24.16 5.49 -9.31
CA PRO A 86 -25.60 5.43 -9.06
C PRO A 86 -26.37 6.21 -10.13
N ARG A 87 -26.97 5.49 -11.09
CA ARG A 87 -27.79 6.07 -12.17
C ARG A 87 -29.28 6.08 -11.84
N CYS A 88 -29.69 5.38 -10.80
CA CYS A 88 -31.07 5.29 -10.35
C CYS A 88 -31.27 6.12 -9.07
N GLU A 89 -32.20 7.08 -9.10
CA GLU A 89 -32.57 7.85 -7.90
C GLU A 89 -33.10 6.97 -6.77
N GLY A 90 -33.72 5.83 -7.09
CA GLY A 90 -34.16 4.85 -6.10
C GLY A 90 -32.99 4.24 -5.33
N LEU A 91 -31.90 3.90 -6.03
CA LEU A 91 -30.68 3.40 -5.40
C LEU A 91 -30.01 4.49 -4.56
N SER A 92 -29.88 5.71 -5.11
CA SER A 92 -29.28 6.85 -4.40
C SER A 92 -30.02 7.18 -3.10
N ARG A 93 -31.36 7.12 -3.10
CA ARG A 93 -32.18 7.29 -1.88
C ARG A 93 -32.00 6.13 -0.91
N LEU A 94 -31.96 4.90 -1.41
CA LEU A 94 -31.75 3.71 -0.58
C LEU A 94 -30.42 3.80 0.17
N THR A 95 -29.36 4.31 -0.48
CA THR A 95 -28.01 4.37 0.08
C THR A 95 -27.65 5.71 0.72
N ALA A 96 -28.58 6.67 0.85
CA ALA A 96 -28.28 8.02 1.31
C ALA A 96 -27.73 8.11 2.76
N GLY A 97 -28.06 7.13 3.61
CA GLY A 97 -27.54 6.99 4.97
C GLY A 97 -26.68 5.73 5.17
N TRP A 98 -26.26 5.11 4.08
CA TRP A 98 -25.45 3.90 4.11
C TRP A 98 -23.97 4.27 4.23
N ASP A 99 -23.29 3.67 5.20
CA ASP A 99 -21.87 3.89 5.52
C ASP A 99 -20.90 3.21 4.54
N GLY A 100 -21.43 2.57 3.49
CA GLY A 100 -20.67 1.85 2.47
C GLY A 100 -20.36 0.39 2.83
N TRP A 101 -20.83 -0.13 3.98
CA TRP A 101 -20.58 -1.50 4.40
C TRP A 101 -21.69 -2.49 4.01
N PRO A 102 -21.38 -3.61 3.32
CA PRO A 102 -22.37 -4.61 2.94
C PRO A 102 -22.76 -5.49 4.14
N GLU A 103 -23.36 -4.91 5.18
CA GLU A 103 -24.01 -5.65 6.26
C GLU A 103 -25.21 -6.46 5.73
N ALA A 104 -25.67 -7.47 6.48
CA ALA A 104 -26.71 -8.39 6.00
C ALA A 104 -27.97 -7.68 5.48
N LEU A 105 -28.47 -6.69 6.24
CA LEU A 105 -29.63 -5.89 5.87
C LEU A 105 -29.39 -5.09 4.57
N TRP A 106 -28.21 -4.46 4.43
CA TRP A 106 -27.87 -3.66 3.26
C TRP A 106 -27.62 -4.52 2.02
N ARG A 107 -26.98 -5.69 2.19
CA ARG A 107 -26.81 -6.68 1.13
C ARG A 107 -28.14 -7.12 0.57
N GLU A 108 -29.09 -7.47 1.44
CA GLU A 108 -30.41 -7.89 1.02
C GLU A 108 -31.18 -6.75 0.33
N ARG A 109 -31.27 -5.58 0.96
CA ARG A 109 -32.02 -4.43 0.42
C ARG A 109 -31.48 -3.93 -0.92
N ILE A 110 -30.16 -3.81 -1.04
CA ILE A 110 -29.54 -3.30 -2.27
C ILE A 110 -29.58 -4.38 -3.36
N ALA A 111 -29.31 -5.64 -3.04
CA ALA A 111 -29.42 -6.72 -4.03
C ALA A 111 -30.87 -6.90 -4.53
N ASP A 112 -31.88 -6.75 -3.66
CA ASP A 112 -33.28 -6.78 -4.07
C ASP A 112 -33.64 -5.60 -4.99
N HIS A 113 -33.20 -4.39 -4.66
CA HIS A 113 -33.37 -3.23 -5.53
C HIS A 113 -32.70 -3.43 -6.89
N VAL A 114 -31.44 -3.87 -6.91
CA VAL A 114 -30.66 -4.09 -8.13
C VAL A 114 -31.30 -5.17 -9.01
N ARG A 115 -31.87 -6.22 -8.44
CA ARG A 115 -32.59 -7.27 -9.19
C ARG A 115 -33.90 -6.79 -9.82
N ARG A 116 -34.61 -5.86 -9.17
CA ARG A 116 -35.95 -5.39 -9.62
C ARG A 116 -35.90 -4.13 -10.47
N CYS A 117 -34.84 -3.34 -10.36
CA CYS A 117 -34.72 -2.07 -11.07
C CYS A 117 -34.17 -2.29 -12.48
N VAL A 118 -34.93 -1.92 -13.51
CA VAL A 118 -34.54 -2.01 -14.92
C VAL A 118 -33.25 -1.23 -15.25
N VAL A 119 -32.94 -0.18 -14.48
CA VAL A 119 -31.74 0.64 -14.68
C VAL A 119 -30.51 0.02 -14.00
N CYS A 120 -30.68 -0.56 -12.81
CA CYS A 120 -29.57 -1.13 -12.03
C CYS A 120 -29.26 -2.59 -12.38
N ALA A 121 -30.22 -3.33 -12.95
CA ALA A 121 -30.08 -4.75 -13.26
C ALA A 121 -29.10 -5.03 -14.41
N ALA A 122 -28.94 -4.08 -15.34
CA ALA A 122 -28.07 -4.23 -16.49
C ALA A 122 -26.63 -3.77 -16.18
N PRO A 123 -25.60 -4.61 -16.40
CA PRO A 123 -24.21 -4.18 -16.25
C PRO A 123 -23.86 -3.16 -17.35
N PRO A 124 -23.01 -2.16 -17.04
CA PRO A 124 -22.66 -1.10 -17.99
C PRO A 124 -21.77 -1.58 -19.15
N HIS A 125 -21.16 -2.76 -19.04
CA HIS A 125 -20.29 -3.38 -20.03
C HIS A 125 -20.48 -4.90 -20.04
N GLU A 126 -20.18 -5.54 -21.17
CA GLU A 126 -20.15 -7.01 -21.26
C GLU A 126 -19.13 -7.60 -20.27
N ARG A 127 -19.58 -8.57 -19.48
CA ARG A 127 -18.82 -9.21 -18.40
C ARG A 127 -18.36 -10.59 -18.78
N ILE A 128 -17.14 -10.91 -18.40
CA ILE A 128 -16.60 -12.26 -18.48
C ILE A 128 -17.03 -13.01 -17.23
N ALA A 129 -17.44 -14.26 -17.43
CA ALA A 129 -17.83 -15.16 -16.35
C ALA A 129 -16.67 -15.30 -15.35
N PRO A 130 -16.93 -15.28 -14.03
CA PRO A 130 -15.87 -15.28 -13.02
C PRO A 130 -14.90 -16.45 -13.19
N GLU A 131 -15.39 -17.61 -13.61
CA GLU A 131 -14.60 -18.83 -13.88
C GLU A 131 -13.53 -18.60 -14.96
N LEU A 132 -13.85 -17.79 -15.97
CA LEU A 132 -12.94 -17.46 -17.07
C LEU A 132 -11.98 -16.33 -16.73
N LEU A 133 -12.28 -15.51 -15.72
CA LEU A 133 -11.39 -14.44 -15.25
C LEU A 133 -10.17 -14.97 -14.49
N PHE A 134 -10.31 -16.16 -13.89
CA PHE A 134 -9.31 -16.81 -13.04
C PHE A 134 -8.50 -17.90 -13.73
N ALA A 135 -8.88 -18.34 -14.93
CA ALA A 135 -8.03 -19.21 -15.73
C ALA A 135 -6.81 -18.42 -16.23
N GLU A 136 -5.68 -18.52 -15.53
CA GLU A 136 -4.42 -17.81 -15.87
C GLU A 136 -3.88 -18.15 -17.28
N HIS A 137 -4.42 -19.18 -17.93
CA HIS A 137 -4.03 -19.61 -19.28
C HIS A 137 -5.06 -19.32 -20.40
N ALA A 138 -6.22 -18.70 -20.13
CA ALA A 138 -7.35 -18.80 -21.07
C ALA A 138 -7.65 -17.59 -21.96
N LEU A 139 -6.98 -16.43 -21.83
CA LEU A 139 -7.38 -15.24 -22.60
C LEU A 139 -6.21 -14.53 -23.27
N VAL A 140 -5.32 -15.30 -23.90
CA VAL A 140 -4.55 -14.79 -25.03
C VAL A 140 -5.44 -14.92 -26.27
N PRO A 141 -5.82 -13.82 -26.95
CA PRO A 141 -6.53 -13.93 -28.21
C PRO A 141 -5.64 -14.72 -29.19
N VAL A 142 -6.14 -15.87 -29.61
CA VAL A 142 -5.49 -16.70 -30.64
C VAL A 142 -5.37 -15.85 -31.90
N PRO A 143 -4.16 -15.61 -32.43
CA PRO A 143 -3.99 -14.91 -33.70
C PRO A 143 -4.83 -15.55 -34.81
N GLU A 144 -5.39 -14.76 -35.73
CA GLU A 144 -6.33 -15.22 -36.76
C GLU A 144 -5.81 -16.36 -37.66
N HIS A 145 -4.49 -16.57 -37.70
CA HIS A 145 -3.87 -17.69 -38.42
C HIS A 145 -3.89 -19.03 -37.66
N LEU A 146 -4.30 -19.03 -36.38
CA LEU A 146 -4.39 -20.22 -35.53
C LEU A 146 -5.84 -20.62 -35.21
N THR A 147 -6.83 -19.78 -35.52
CA THR A 147 -8.26 -20.07 -35.31
C THR A 147 -8.73 -21.29 -36.10
N ASP A 148 -8.25 -21.48 -37.33
CA ASP A 148 -8.60 -22.65 -38.16
C ASP A 148 -7.99 -23.95 -37.61
N SER A 149 -6.79 -23.87 -37.04
CA SER A 149 -6.11 -25.03 -36.44
C SER A 149 -6.73 -25.41 -35.09
N VAL A 150 -7.14 -24.43 -34.30
CA VAL A 150 -7.82 -24.64 -33.00
C VAL A 150 -9.26 -25.11 -33.19
N THR A 151 -10.00 -24.57 -34.16
CA THR A 151 -11.35 -25.08 -34.49
C THR A 151 -11.31 -26.46 -35.14
N ALA A 152 -10.27 -26.79 -35.92
CA ALA A 152 -10.04 -28.15 -36.41
C ALA A 152 -9.72 -29.13 -35.26
N ALA A 153 -8.89 -28.73 -34.29
CA ALA A 153 -8.56 -29.52 -33.11
C ALA A 153 -9.76 -29.73 -32.16
N LEU A 154 -10.63 -28.71 -32.03
CA LEU A 154 -11.87 -28.82 -31.25
C LEU A 154 -12.93 -29.69 -31.94
N ARG A 155 -12.99 -29.67 -33.28
CA ARG A 155 -13.90 -30.54 -34.04
C ARG A 155 -13.46 -32.02 -34.02
N THR A 156 -12.15 -32.30 -34.05
CA THR A 156 -11.65 -33.68 -33.88
C THR A 156 -11.85 -34.20 -32.45
N ALA A 157 -11.77 -33.32 -31.43
CA ALA A 157 -12.14 -33.67 -30.06
C ALA A 157 -13.66 -33.95 -29.90
N GLN A 158 -14.53 -33.25 -30.63
CA GLN A 158 -15.98 -33.48 -30.60
C GLN A 158 -16.46 -34.67 -31.44
N GLN A 159 -15.69 -35.16 -32.41
CA GLN A 159 -16.04 -36.33 -33.21
C GLN A 159 -15.54 -37.67 -32.64
N GLY A 160 -14.77 -37.64 -31.54
CA GLY A 160 -14.35 -38.82 -30.78
C GLY A 160 -15.42 -39.41 -29.87
N LYS A 161 -16.68 -39.57 -30.32
CA LYS A 161 -17.67 -40.41 -29.62
C LYS A 161 -17.62 -41.83 -30.18
N LYS A 162 -16.78 -42.69 -29.58
CA LYS A 162 -17.07 -44.12 -29.51
C LYS A 162 -17.13 -44.53 -28.03
N PRO A 163 -18.20 -45.24 -27.59
CA PRO A 163 -18.32 -45.65 -26.20
C PRO A 163 -17.38 -46.84 -25.97
N LEU A 164 -16.43 -46.70 -25.04
CA LEU A 164 -15.72 -47.86 -24.52
C LEU A 164 -16.64 -48.61 -23.56
N ARG A 165 -17.12 -49.76 -24.03
CA ARG A 165 -17.99 -50.69 -23.31
C ARG A 165 -17.11 -51.56 -22.41
N CYS A 166 -16.95 -51.20 -21.14
CA CYS A 166 -16.28 -52.05 -20.16
C CYS A 166 -17.21 -53.18 -19.72
N ARG A 167 -16.94 -54.40 -20.18
CA ARG A 167 -17.58 -55.64 -19.71
C ARG A 167 -16.79 -56.12 -18.49
N GLY A 168 -17.41 -56.09 -17.31
CA GLY A 168 -16.81 -56.59 -16.08
C GLY A 168 -16.76 -58.12 -16.02
N THR A 169 -15.83 -58.66 -15.24
CA THR A 169 -16.03 -59.65 -14.16
C THR A 169 -14.69 -60.00 -13.47
N PRO A 170 -14.70 -60.57 -12.26
CA PRO A 170 -13.83 -60.12 -11.16
C PRO A 170 -12.86 -61.18 -10.66
N ALA A 171 -11.81 -60.77 -9.94
CA ALA A 171 -11.11 -61.67 -9.03
C ALA A 171 -10.62 -60.94 -7.77
N LYS A 172 -10.86 -61.61 -6.64
CA LYS A 172 -10.88 -61.15 -5.25
C LYS A 172 -9.48 -61.17 -4.60
N ARG A 173 -9.24 -60.24 -3.66
CA ARG A 173 -8.66 -60.42 -2.30
C ARG A 173 -8.37 -59.03 -1.70
N ARG A 174 -9.30 -58.46 -0.92
CA ARG A 174 -9.45 -58.46 0.56
C ARG A 174 -8.32 -57.76 1.35
N PHE A 175 -8.67 -56.55 1.86
CA PHE A 175 -8.38 -55.91 3.17
C PHE A 175 -6.90 -55.76 3.62
N SER A 176 -6.41 -54.64 4.17
CA SER A 176 -7.02 -53.57 4.98
C SER A 176 -6.29 -52.22 4.84
N ILE A 177 -7.03 -51.15 5.15
CA ILE A 177 -6.59 -49.75 5.32
C ILE A 177 -5.86 -49.60 6.66
N ALA A 178 -4.74 -48.87 6.69
CA ALA A 178 -4.37 -48.03 7.84
C ALA A 178 -3.42 -46.90 7.40
N VAL A 179 -3.87 -45.69 7.68
CA VAL A 179 -3.31 -44.36 7.40
C VAL A 179 -2.15 -44.04 8.36
N SER A 180 -1.09 -43.40 7.85
CA SER A 180 -0.08 -42.63 8.59
C SER A 180 0.57 -41.74 7.54
N VAL A 181 0.52 -40.41 7.58
CA VAL A 181 1.06 -39.53 8.63
C VAL A 181 0.28 -38.21 8.61
N ALA A 182 -0.26 -37.84 9.76
CA ALA A 182 -0.68 -36.47 10.10
C ALA A 182 -0.10 -36.15 11.47
N CYS A 183 0.75 -35.12 11.57
CA CYS A 183 1.05 -34.41 12.80
C CYS A 183 1.67 -33.03 12.47
N ALA A 184 1.12 -32.00 13.12
CA ALA A 184 1.46 -30.57 13.09
C ALA A 184 1.06 -29.84 11.78
N VAL A 185 0.14 -28.87 11.75
CA VAL A 185 -0.09 -27.75 12.67
C VAL A 185 -1.55 -27.30 12.56
N LEU A 186 -2.30 -27.30 13.67
CA LEU A 186 -3.59 -26.61 13.77
C LEU A 186 -3.96 -26.40 15.25
N ILE A 187 -3.51 -25.28 15.85
CA ILE A 187 -4.27 -24.52 16.88
C ILE A 187 -3.84 -23.05 16.79
N VAL A 188 -4.75 -22.19 16.34
CA VAL A 188 -5.22 -20.89 16.87
C VAL A 188 -6.30 -20.47 15.84
N ALA A 189 -7.60 -20.32 16.09
CA ALA A 189 -8.37 -20.02 17.29
C ALA A 189 -9.83 -20.51 17.11
N ILE A 190 -10.47 -20.85 18.23
CA ILE A 190 -11.79 -20.39 18.71
C ILE A 190 -12.17 -21.36 19.85
N GLY A 191 -11.89 -20.94 21.08
CA GLY A 191 -12.42 -21.58 22.28
C GLY A 191 -13.61 -20.75 22.78
N VAL A 192 -14.81 -21.26 22.58
CA VAL A 192 -15.99 -20.91 23.38
C VAL A 192 -16.47 -22.23 23.98
N VAL A 193 -16.29 -22.38 25.29
CA VAL A 193 -16.87 -23.49 26.06
C VAL A 193 -17.93 -22.89 26.98
N HIS A 194 -19.15 -23.41 26.90
CA HIS A 194 -20.22 -23.12 27.86
C HIS A 194 -20.17 -24.09 29.05
N THR A 195 -20.09 -23.48 30.23
CA THR A 195 -20.74 -23.79 31.52
C THR A 195 -20.93 -25.24 31.98
N THR A 196 -20.32 -25.55 33.11
CA THR A 196 -20.99 -26.16 34.29
C THR A 196 -20.29 -25.68 35.57
N ALA A 197 -21.06 -25.13 36.52
CA ALA A 197 -20.63 -24.84 37.89
C ALA A 197 -20.42 -26.16 38.69
N PRO A 198 -19.63 -26.20 39.79
CA PRO A 198 -20.11 -25.68 41.09
C PRO A 198 -19.05 -25.03 42.02
N ASP A 199 -19.61 -24.27 42.98
CA ASP A 199 -19.24 -23.88 44.36
C ASP A 199 -17.84 -23.41 44.83
N GLN A 200 -17.93 -22.29 45.58
CA GLN A 200 -17.20 -21.76 46.77
C GLN A 200 -15.78 -22.28 47.06
N ASP A 201 -14.78 -21.46 47.38
CA ASP A 201 -14.73 -20.49 48.48
C ASP A 201 -13.54 -19.51 48.34
N SER A 202 -13.60 -18.43 49.15
CA SER A 202 -12.57 -17.44 49.52
C SER A 202 -11.09 -17.71 49.17
N ASP A 203 -10.33 -16.72 48.70
CA ASP A 203 -9.56 -15.80 49.58
C ASP A 203 -8.69 -14.78 48.79
N SER A 204 -8.73 -13.53 49.26
CA SER A 204 -7.68 -12.50 49.40
C SER A 204 -6.49 -12.29 48.43
N GLN A 205 -6.39 -11.02 47.97
CA GLN A 205 -5.18 -10.14 47.84
C GLN A 205 -4.07 -10.57 46.84
N GLU A 206 -3.34 -9.72 46.10
CA GLU A 206 -2.84 -8.37 46.38
C GLU A 206 -2.41 -7.62 45.09
N ARG A 207 -2.50 -6.28 45.20
CA ARG A 207 -1.98 -5.08 44.48
C ARG A 207 -0.77 -5.26 43.52
N ALA A 208 -0.48 -4.36 42.56
CA ALA A 208 -0.59 -2.89 42.60
C ALA A 208 -0.56 -2.24 41.20
N ALA A 209 -1.40 -1.22 41.02
CA ALA A 209 -1.27 -0.18 40.00
C ALA A 209 -0.71 1.10 40.67
N VAL A 210 0.21 1.80 40.01
CA VAL A 210 0.70 3.12 40.42
C VAL A 210 0.13 4.20 39.50
N ALA A 211 -0.37 5.24 40.14
CA ALA A 211 -1.22 6.31 39.63
C ALA A 211 -0.47 7.45 38.90
N MET A 212 -1.20 8.15 38.02
CA MET A 212 -0.93 9.56 37.69
C MET A 212 -1.91 10.44 38.45
N ALA A 213 -1.37 11.30 39.33
CA ALA A 213 -2.11 12.27 40.12
C ALA A 213 -2.57 13.45 39.25
N THR A 214 -3.85 13.78 39.35
CA THR A 214 -4.41 15.08 38.97
C THR A 214 -4.68 15.85 40.26
N SER A 215 -4.21 17.09 40.34
CA SER A 215 -4.65 18.03 41.37
C SER A 215 -5.32 19.23 40.69
N ARG A 216 -6.53 19.50 41.15
CA ARG A 216 -7.33 20.69 40.91
C ARG A 216 -7.66 21.24 42.30
N PRO A 217 -7.76 22.56 42.50
CA PRO A 217 -8.68 23.06 43.50
C PRO A 217 -9.75 23.96 42.91
N SER A 218 -10.81 24.03 43.71
CA SER A 218 -12.15 24.47 43.44
C SER A 218 -12.34 25.99 43.40
N SER A 219 -13.50 26.35 42.84
CA SER A 219 -14.11 27.66 42.69
C SER A 219 -14.35 28.44 43.99
N SER A 220 -14.31 29.77 43.88
CA SER A 220 -15.16 30.69 44.65
C SER A 220 -15.54 31.88 43.78
N SER A 221 -16.82 32.23 43.77
CA SER A 221 -17.45 33.35 43.10
C SER A 221 -17.34 34.65 43.91
N VAL A 222 -17.46 35.82 43.26
CA VAL A 222 -18.43 36.92 43.55
C VAL A 222 -17.98 38.27 42.94
N SER A 223 -18.87 38.80 42.09
CA SER A 223 -19.30 40.20 41.83
C SER A 223 -18.38 41.36 41.43
N ARG A 224 -18.75 41.91 40.26
CA ARG A 224 -19.17 43.29 39.91
C ARG A 224 -18.17 44.45 39.77
N SER A 225 -18.49 45.21 38.71
CA SER A 225 -18.24 46.63 38.42
C SER A 225 -16.89 46.96 37.80
N ALA A 226 -16.72 47.92 36.90
CA ALA A 226 -17.57 48.72 36.00
C ALA A 226 -16.57 49.69 35.30
N ALA A 227 -16.93 50.23 34.13
CA ALA A 227 -16.30 51.34 33.41
C ALA A 227 -14.92 51.04 32.77
N GLY A 228 -14.54 51.58 31.62
CA GLY A 228 -15.15 52.51 30.65
C GLY A 228 -14.29 52.46 29.36
N THR A 229 -14.88 52.48 28.16
CA THR A 229 -15.22 53.66 27.34
C THR A 229 -14.13 54.03 26.31
N SER A 230 -14.60 54.13 25.05
CA SER A 230 -14.16 54.95 23.89
C SER A 230 -12.83 54.70 23.12
N SER A 231 -12.97 54.10 21.92
CA SER A 231 -12.77 54.67 20.54
C SER A 231 -12.28 56.14 20.35
N PRO A 232 -11.99 56.64 19.12
CA PRO A 232 -11.29 56.07 17.93
C PRO A 232 -10.44 57.12 17.12
N ALA A 233 -9.93 56.70 15.93
CA ALA A 233 -9.56 57.50 14.73
C ALA A 233 -8.25 58.33 14.80
N ARG A 234 -7.45 58.58 13.73
CA ARG A 234 -7.80 59.03 12.37
C ARG A 234 -6.56 59.06 11.43
N ALA A 235 -6.79 58.66 10.16
CA ALA A 235 -6.34 59.18 8.85
C ALA A 235 -4.89 59.64 8.50
N SER A 236 -4.50 59.15 7.30
CA SER A 236 -3.88 59.83 6.15
C SER A 236 -2.42 60.31 6.19
N GLU A 237 -1.61 59.79 5.26
CA GLU A 237 -0.98 60.65 4.25
C GLU A 237 -0.56 59.89 2.98
N THR A 238 -0.90 60.50 1.86
CA THR A 238 -0.57 60.19 0.47
C THR A 238 0.87 60.61 0.14
N ALA A 239 1.59 59.81 -0.66
CA ALA A 239 2.54 60.36 -1.64
C ALA A 239 2.73 59.42 -2.83
N ARG A 240 2.80 60.06 -3.99
CA ARG A 240 2.75 59.58 -5.36
C ARG A 240 4.12 59.86 -5.99
N SER A 241 4.73 58.91 -6.68
CA SER A 241 5.49 59.22 -7.90
C SER A 241 5.66 57.98 -8.80
N SER A 242 5.06 58.09 -9.98
CA SER A 242 5.54 57.59 -11.27
C SER A 242 7.00 58.05 -11.52
N GLU A 243 7.83 57.56 -12.44
CA GLU A 243 7.70 56.90 -13.74
C GLU A 243 9.14 56.63 -14.22
N LYS A 244 9.42 55.51 -14.89
CA LYS A 244 10.05 55.48 -16.23
C LYS A 244 10.46 54.06 -16.61
N ALA A 245 9.76 53.55 -17.61
CA ALA A 245 10.24 52.52 -18.51
C ALA A 245 11.09 53.19 -19.60
N GLU A 246 12.18 52.54 -20.02
CA GLU A 246 12.79 52.81 -21.31
C GLU A 246 13.27 51.48 -21.94
N THR A 247 12.76 51.26 -23.14
CA THR A 247 12.96 50.13 -24.05
C THR A 247 14.23 50.32 -24.87
N ARG A 248 15.00 49.25 -25.12
CA ARG A 248 15.60 49.05 -26.45
C ARG A 248 16.02 47.60 -26.72
N ALA A 249 15.74 47.19 -27.95
CA ALA A 249 15.84 45.84 -28.48
C ALA A 249 17.16 45.54 -29.22
N SER A 250 17.39 44.24 -29.41
CA SER A 250 18.07 43.54 -30.52
C SER A 250 19.60 43.64 -30.66
N SER A 251 20.29 42.49 -30.52
CA SER A 251 21.04 41.83 -31.62
C SER A 251 21.79 40.55 -31.19
N MET A 252 21.76 39.54 -32.06
CA MET A 252 22.62 38.35 -32.22
C MET A 252 22.93 38.26 -33.73
N PRO A 253 23.94 37.52 -34.27
CA PRO A 253 24.55 36.29 -33.75
C PRO A 253 26.09 36.12 -34.01
N SER A 254 26.59 34.88 -33.84
CA SER A 254 27.93 34.31 -34.17
C SER A 254 29.00 34.44 -33.07
N THR A 255 29.81 33.43 -32.69
CA THR A 255 30.25 32.19 -33.36
C THR A 255 30.76 31.19 -32.31
N ALA A 256 30.76 29.91 -32.67
CA ALA A 256 31.14 28.76 -31.84
C ALA A 256 32.59 28.79 -31.30
N SER A 257 32.77 28.33 -30.05
CA SER A 257 33.98 27.61 -29.65
C SER A 257 33.61 26.60 -28.56
N ALA A 258 33.78 25.32 -28.89
CA ALA A 258 33.43 24.20 -28.03
C ALA A 258 34.51 24.01 -26.95
N SER A 259 34.08 23.93 -25.69
CA SER A 259 34.83 23.34 -24.59
C SER A 259 33.93 22.39 -23.80
N PRO A 260 34.50 21.39 -23.12
CA PRO A 260 33.82 20.13 -22.83
C PRO A 260 32.73 20.33 -21.79
N ARG A 261 31.55 19.76 -22.06
CA ARG A 261 30.40 19.81 -21.16
C ARG A 261 30.76 19.27 -19.78
N THR A 262 30.74 20.18 -18.83
CA THR A 262 30.57 19.96 -17.39
C THR A 262 29.41 19.00 -17.14
N ARG A 263 29.55 18.16 -16.10
CA ARG A 263 28.55 17.21 -15.59
C ARG A 263 27.14 17.82 -15.59
N PRO A 264 26.08 17.04 -15.91
CA PRO A 264 24.73 17.57 -15.80
C PRO A 264 24.47 17.93 -14.33
N SER A 265 24.24 19.21 -14.08
CA SER A 265 23.49 19.67 -12.93
C SER A 265 22.17 18.91 -12.89
N THR A 266 21.82 18.37 -11.73
CA THR A 266 20.52 17.78 -11.45
C THR A 266 19.41 18.81 -11.72
N GLU A 267 18.98 18.93 -12.97
CA GLU A 267 17.83 19.74 -13.32
C GLU A 267 16.60 19.03 -12.76
N CYS A 268 15.97 19.67 -11.77
CA CYS A 268 14.68 19.27 -11.25
C CYS A 268 13.63 19.35 -12.37
N GLY A 269 13.43 18.25 -13.11
CA GLY A 269 12.45 18.15 -14.18
C GLY A 269 11.82 16.77 -14.26
N GLY A 270 10.48 16.73 -14.13
CA GLY A 270 9.65 15.56 -14.44
C GLY A 270 8.87 14.99 -13.25
N ALA A 271 7.56 14.83 -13.46
CA ALA A 271 6.49 14.41 -12.53
C ALA A 271 6.84 13.34 -11.48
N LEU A 272 6.44 13.56 -10.21
CA LEU A 272 6.85 12.79 -9.03
C LEU A 272 5.76 11.96 -8.33
N ALA A 273 5.78 10.63 -8.45
CA ALA A 273 4.67 9.76 -8.04
C ALA A 273 4.23 9.92 -6.55
N PRO A 274 2.92 10.00 -6.25
CA PRO A 274 2.42 10.19 -4.89
C PRO A 274 2.32 8.87 -4.08
N GLN A 275 3.06 7.82 -4.45
CA GLN A 275 3.08 6.53 -3.72
C GLN A 275 4.43 5.82 -3.75
N TRP A 276 5.30 6.15 -4.70
CA TRP A 276 6.60 5.50 -4.90
C TRP A 276 7.67 6.56 -5.05
N ALA A 277 8.90 6.26 -4.60
CA ALA A 277 10.03 7.15 -4.88
C ALA A 277 10.29 7.13 -6.39
N ASN A 278 10.29 8.30 -7.01
CA ASN A 278 10.79 8.46 -8.37
C ASN A 278 11.84 9.56 -8.48
N TRP A 279 12.60 9.64 -7.41
CA TRP A 279 13.78 10.46 -7.22
C TRP A 279 14.84 9.58 -6.55
N PRO A 280 16.14 9.91 -6.70
CA PRO A 280 17.17 9.35 -5.84
C PRO A 280 16.87 9.67 -4.37
N MET A 281 16.98 8.70 -3.47
CA MET A 281 16.66 8.94 -2.06
C MET A 281 17.69 9.86 -1.40
N PRO A 282 17.25 10.94 -0.70
CA PRO A 282 18.18 11.82 0.00
C PRO A 282 18.90 11.07 1.13
N ASN A 283 20.22 11.04 1.13
CA ASN A 283 21.02 10.42 2.17
C ASN A 283 21.44 11.43 3.24
N ALA A 284 21.74 10.97 4.45
CA ALA A 284 22.30 11.85 5.48
C ALA A 284 23.64 12.46 4.99
N LYS A 285 23.92 13.71 5.38
CA LYS A 285 25.15 14.41 4.98
C LYS A 285 26.41 13.68 5.50
N ALA A 286 26.31 13.07 6.67
CA ALA A 286 27.33 12.21 7.22
C ALA A 286 27.19 10.79 6.64
N GLY A 287 28.19 10.33 5.87
CA GLY A 287 28.21 8.94 5.36
C GLY A 287 28.79 8.74 3.97
N GLY A 288 29.15 9.81 3.25
CA GLY A 288 29.81 9.70 1.93
C GLY A 288 28.95 9.10 0.81
N LEU A 289 27.67 8.82 1.10
CA LEU A 289 26.70 8.36 0.10
C LEU A 289 26.28 9.48 -0.84
N PRO A 290 25.93 9.17 -2.10
CA PRO A 290 25.46 10.15 -3.07
C PRO A 290 24.12 10.75 -2.63
N HIS A 291 23.68 11.84 -3.29
CA HIS A 291 22.40 12.48 -3.05
C HIS A 291 22.20 12.93 -1.59
N GLN A 292 23.22 13.58 -1.00
CA GLN A 292 23.09 14.13 0.35
C GLN A 292 21.89 15.08 0.44
N ALA A 293 21.12 14.94 1.52
CA ALA A 293 19.94 15.75 1.78
C ALA A 293 20.29 17.23 1.73
N SER A 294 19.54 17.96 0.92
CA SER A 294 19.82 19.36 0.59
C SER A 294 18.50 20.11 0.49
N TYR A 295 18.40 21.20 1.25
CA TYR A 295 17.16 21.96 1.42
C TYR A 295 17.42 23.45 1.21
N THR A 296 16.49 24.11 0.52
CA THR A 296 16.51 25.56 0.28
C THR A 296 15.26 26.19 0.90
N ASP A 297 15.45 26.98 1.96
CA ASP A 297 14.39 27.85 2.50
C ASP A 297 14.03 28.93 1.48
N GLN A 298 12.75 29.00 1.11
CA GLN A 298 12.26 29.95 0.12
C GLN A 298 11.90 31.31 0.73
N GLY A 299 12.03 31.48 2.06
CA GLY A 299 11.72 32.73 2.75
C GLY A 299 10.23 33.08 2.85
N ASN A 300 9.35 32.23 2.31
CA ASN A 300 7.89 32.41 2.27
C ASN A 300 7.14 31.35 3.11
N GLY A 301 7.83 30.69 4.04
CA GLY A 301 7.28 29.60 4.85
C GLY A 301 7.33 28.23 4.18
N THR A 302 7.99 28.09 3.02
CA THR A 302 8.19 26.82 2.32
C THR A 302 9.66 26.45 2.21
N VAL A 303 9.95 25.15 2.12
CA VAL A 303 11.30 24.59 1.93
C VAL A 303 11.28 23.71 0.70
N ARG A 304 12.20 23.98 -0.23
CA ARG A 304 12.45 23.12 -1.39
C ARG A 304 13.45 22.04 -1.00
N ASP A 305 13.10 20.79 -1.22
CA ASP A 305 14.06 19.70 -1.24
C ASP A 305 14.74 19.69 -2.62
N ASN A 306 16.07 19.83 -2.63
CA ASN A 306 16.85 19.93 -3.87
C ASN A 306 17.16 18.55 -4.48
N VAL A 307 16.90 17.46 -3.75
CA VAL A 307 17.09 16.08 -4.24
C VAL A 307 15.77 15.54 -4.77
N THR A 308 14.70 15.64 -3.98
CA THR A 308 13.38 15.14 -4.38
C THR A 308 12.60 16.14 -5.21
N CYS A 309 13.03 17.40 -5.27
CA CYS A 309 12.33 18.48 -5.96
C CYS A 309 10.92 18.80 -5.40
N LEU A 310 10.55 18.21 -4.26
CA LEU A 310 9.31 18.49 -3.55
C LEU A 310 9.39 19.82 -2.81
N LEU A 311 8.27 20.53 -2.77
CA LEU A 311 8.12 21.73 -1.94
C LEU A 311 7.33 21.39 -0.69
N TRP A 312 7.92 21.68 0.47
CA TRP A 312 7.37 21.32 1.77
C TRP A 312 6.92 22.55 2.53
N GLN A 313 5.86 22.39 3.31
CA GLN A 313 5.52 23.32 4.37
C GLN A 313 6.70 23.37 5.35
N ARG A 314 7.23 24.55 5.70
CA ARG A 314 8.42 24.65 6.58
C ARG A 314 8.09 24.42 8.05
N ALA A 315 7.07 25.08 8.57
CA ALA A 315 6.48 24.78 9.87
C ALA A 315 5.35 23.75 9.67
N PRO A 316 5.23 22.72 10.53
CA PRO A 316 4.10 21.79 10.43
C PRO A 316 2.77 22.49 10.76
N ALA A 317 1.66 21.79 10.55
CA ALA A 317 0.35 22.26 10.97
C ALA A 317 0.34 22.63 12.47
N PRO A 318 -0.35 23.71 12.87
CA PRO A 318 -0.31 24.19 14.25
C PRO A 318 -1.06 23.29 15.24
N ARG A 319 -1.88 22.35 14.74
CA ARG A 319 -2.64 21.40 15.54
C ARG A 319 -2.55 20.02 14.92
N ARG A 320 -2.83 19.01 15.73
CA ARG A 320 -3.01 17.63 15.26
C ARG A 320 -4.37 17.46 14.60
N HIS A 321 -4.46 16.55 13.64
CA HIS A 321 -5.65 16.29 12.83
C HIS A 321 -5.99 14.80 12.80
N THR A 322 -7.27 14.47 12.65
CA THR A 322 -7.66 13.13 12.19
C THR A 322 -7.18 12.92 10.75
N PHE A 323 -7.18 11.69 10.24
CA PHE A 323 -6.71 11.42 8.88
C PHE A 323 -7.47 12.23 7.82
N THR A 324 -8.81 12.22 7.87
CA THR A 324 -9.66 12.98 6.96
C THR A 324 -9.45 14.49 7.10
N ASP A 325 -9.32 14.99 8.33
CA ASP A 325 -9.05 16.41 8.57
C ASP A 325 -7.67 16.82 8.07
N ALA A 326 -6.67 15.94 8.13
CA ALA A 326 -5.32 16.19 7.65
C ALA A 326 -5.29 16.36 6.12
N GLN A 327 -5.99 15.47 5.40
CA GLN A 327 -6.17 15.60 3.95
C GLN A 327 -6.85 16.93 3.60
N ALA A 328 -7.94 17.24 4.31
CA ALA A 328 -8.72 18.46 4.08
C ALA A 328 -7.94 19.74 4.46
N TYR A 329 -7.11 19.68 5.50
CA TYR A 329 -6.20 20.77 5.89
C TYR A 329 -5.21 21.07 4.77
N CYS A 330 -4.51 20.06 4.26
CA CYS A 330 -3.54 20.27 3.19
C CYS A 330 -4.21 20.74 1.90
N ALA A 331 -5.34 20.17 1.51
CA ALA A 331 -6.06 20.58 0.29
C ALA A 331 -6.51 22.05 0.30
N ARG A 332 -6.74 22.63 1.49
CA ARG A 332 -7.15 24.05 1.66
C ARG A 332 -5.99 24.99 2.01
N LEU A 333 -4.78 24.47 2.20
CA LEU A 333 -3.64 25.30 2.53
C LEU A 333 -3.30 26.22 1.35
N ASN A 334 -3.21 27.53 1.60
CA ASN A 334 -2.81 28.54 0.61
C ASN A 334 -1.51 29.22 1.04
N LEU A 335 -0.47 28.42 1.29
CA LEU A 335 0.86 28.90 1.69
C LEU A 335 1.73 29.04 0.44
N ALA A 336 2.07 30.27 0.06
CA ALA A 336 2.80 30.55 -1.19
C ALA A 336 2.14 29.87 -2.41
N GLY A 337 0.81 29.99 -2.51
CA GLY A 337 -0.05 29.37 -3.52
C GLY A 337 -0.78 28.11 -3.03
N ASP A 338 -1.58 27.53 -3.92
CA ASP A 338 -2.38 26.32 -3.73
C ASP A 338 -1.63 25.05 -4.20
N GLY A 339 -2.35 23.93 -4.33
CA GLY A 339 -1.81 22.64 -4.79
C GLY A 339 -1.19 21.76 -3.71
N TRP A 340 -1.44 22.09 -2.44
CA TRP A 340 -0.94 21.33 -1.30
C TRP A 340 -1.74 20.04 -1.09
N ARG A 341 -1.03 18.98 -0.69
CA ARG A 341 -1.62 17.70 -0.33
C ARG A 341 -0.92 17.07 0.87
N LEU A 342 -1.58 16.08 1.45
CA LEU A 342 -0.95 15.20 2.43
C LEU A 342 0.13 14.36 1.71
N PRO A 343 1.36 14.26 2.26
CA PRO A 343 2.45 13.51 1.65
C PRO A 343 2.26 12.01 1.82
N SER A 344 2.70 11.22 0.86
CA SER A 344 2.78 9.76 0.97
C SER A 344 3.86 9.30 1.93
N ARG A 345 3.84 8.01 2.30
CA ARG A 345 4.84 7.43 3.21
C ARG A 345 6.26 7.67 2.73
N ILE A 346 6.53 7.43 1.45
CA ILE A 346 7.88 7.54 0.90
C ILE A 346 8.37 8.99 0.82
N GLU A 347 7.46 9.95 0.64
CA GLU A 347 7.79 11.37 0.70
C GLU A 347 8.17 11.80 2.11
N VAL A 348 7.42 11.41 3.14
CA VAL A 348 7.80 11.74 4.53
C VAL A 348 9.08 11.00 4.93
N MET A 349 9.25 9.75 4.51
CA MET A 349 10.49 9.00 4.70
C MET A 349 11.70 9.71 4.06
N SER A 350 11.51 10.42 2.95
CA SER A 350 12.60 11.19 2.32
C SER A 350 13.16 12.31 3.22
N LEU A 351 12.37 12.82 4.16
CA LEU A 351 12.79 13.83 5.14
C LEU A 351 13.53 13.25 6.35
N VAL A 352 13.40 11.95 6.61
CA VAL A 352 14.00 11.31 7.79
C VAL A 352 15.53 11.38 7.69
N ASP A 353 16.15 11.87 8.78
CA ASP A 353 17.58 11.81 9.02
C ASP A 353 17.88 10.76 10.09
N THR A 354 18.34 9.58 9.64
CA THR A 354 18.63 8.44 10.54
C THR A 354 19.83 8.67 11.44
N THR A 355 20.61 9.73 11.22
CA THR A 355 21.78 10.09 12.04
C THR A 355 21.41 10.93 13.27
N ARG A 356 20.11 11.19 13.48
CA ARG A 356 19.61 11.99 14.59
C ARG A 356 18.32 11.42 15.16
N SER A 357 17.99 11.83 16.37
CA SER A 357 16.70 11.58 17.01
C SER A 357 16.24 12.83 17.76
N GLY A 358 14.94 12.92 18.05
CA GLY A 358 14.37 13.99 18.87
C GLY A 358 14.57 15.43 18.36
N PRO A 359 14.27 15.78 17.09
CA PRO A 359 13.64 14.98 16.04
C PRO A 359 14.60 14.46 14.94
N ALA A 360 14.27 13.33 14.31
CA ALA A 360 14.97 12.67 13.21
C ALA A 360 14.74 13.35 11.83
N ILE A 361 15.07 14.64 11.72
CA ILE A 361 14.94 15.48 10.53
C ILE A 361 16.01 16.58 10.55
N ASP A 362 16.36 17.22 9.41
CA ASP A 362 17.21 18.42 9.40
C ASP A 362 16.47 19.60 10.07
N THR A 363 16.83 19.90 11.33
CA THR A 363 16.18 20.95 12.13
C THR A 363 16.53 22.37 11.69
N ALA A 364 17.57 22.56 10.88
CA ALA A 364 17.86 23.87 10.31
C ALA A 364 16.88 24.18 9.16
N ALA A 365 16.62 23.18 8.31
CA ALA A 365 15.63 23.28 7.24
C ALA A 365 14.19 23.32 7.81
N PHE A 366 13.88 22.44 8.77
CA PHE A 366 12.53 22.26 9.33
C PHE A 366 12.48 22.59 10.84
N PRO A 367 12.64 23.87 11.20
CA PRO A 367 12.63 24.29 12.60
C PRO A 367 11.29 24.00 13.28
N GLY A 368 11.34 23.69 14.57
CA GLY A 368 10.13 23.46 15.39
C GLY A 368 9.37 22.18 15.05
N THR A 369 9.96 21.23 14.32
CA THR A 369 9.33 19.93 14.08
C THR A 369 9.20 19.15 15.38
N PRO A 370 7.99 18.80 15.85
CA PRO A 370 7.81 17.97 17.03
C PRO A 370 8.30 16.54 16.79
N ALA A 371 8.95 15.96 17.79
CA ALA A 371 9.36 14.56 17.81
C ALA A 371 8.16 13.63 18.05
N GLN A 372 7.25 13.58 17.08
CA GLN A 372 5.97 12.86 17.14
C GLN A 372 5.65 12.18 15.81
N PHE A 373 4.55 11.43 15.77
CA PHE A 373 4.02 10.83 14.55
C PHE A 373 3.35 11.85 13.64
N PHE A 374 3.67 11.74 12.35
CA PHE A 374 3.10 12.51 11.26
C PHE A 374 2.26 11.63 10.35
N TRP A 375 1.09 12.15 9.96
CA TRP A 375 0.25 11.53 8.97
C TRP A 375 0.93 11.48 7.61
N THR A 376 0.66 10.39 6.89
CA THR A 376 0.92 10.26 5.47
C THR A 376 -0.40 10.02 4.73
N SER A 377 -0.46 10.17 3.42
CA SER A 377 -1.62 9.85 2.59
C SER A 377 -1.71 8.37 2.21
N SER A 378 -0.71 7.56 2.58
CA SER A 378 -0.67 6.13 2.24
C SER A 378 -1.65 5.37 3.16
N PRO A 379 -2.71 4.73 2.62
CA PRO A 379 -3.53 3.80 3.40
C PRO A 379 -2.75 2.50 3.67
N TRP A 380 -3.11 1.77 4.73
CA TRP A 380 -2.55 0.43 4.93
C TRP A 380 -3.40 -0.63 4.20
N ALA A 381 -2.78 -1.45 3.34
CA ALA A 381 -3.48 -2.36 2.43
C ALA A 381 -4.45 -3.36 3.07
N VAL A 382 -4.22 -3.75 4.33
CA VAL A 382 -4.93 -4.87 5.00
C VAL A 382 -5.93 -4.38 6.04
N THR A 383 -6.31 -3.11 6.02
CA THR A 383 -7.16 -2.57 7.09
C THR A 383 -8.55 -3.22 7.07
N LYS A 384 -8.88 -3.88 8.18
CA LYS A 384 -10.26 -4.09 8.63
C LYS A 384 -10.67 -2.91 9.50
N THR A 385 -11.96 -2.67 9.67
CA THR A 385 -12.48 -1.60 10.54
C THR A 385 -11.90 -1.73 11.96
N PRO A 386 -11.35 -0.63 12.53
CA PRO A 386 -11.22 0.71 11.96
C PRO A 386 -10.11 0.83 10.90
N LEU A 387 -10.36 1.66 9.87
CA LEU A 387 -9.37 1.94 8.82
C LEU A 387 -8.09 2.51 9.44
N ARG A 388 -6.94 2.15 8.86
CA ARG A 388 -5.63 2.64 9.31
C ARG A 388 -4.87 3.27 8.16
N ALA A 389 -3.92 4.13 8.51
CA ALA A 389 -3.03 4.74 7.56
C ALA A 389 -1.60 4.75 8.10
N TRP A 390 -0.66 4.90 7.18
CA TRP A 390 0.75 4.98 7.51
C TRP A 390 1.09 6.29 8.21
N ILE A 391 1.99 6.19 9.19
CA ILE A 391 2.57 7.30 9.90
C ILE A 391 4.10 7.18 9.92
N VAL A 392 4.76 8.32 10.05
CA VAL A 392 6.21 8.39 10.27
C VAL A 392 6.49 9.07 11.60
N ASN A 393 7.30 8.45 12.43
CA ASN A 393 7.70 9.00 13.73
C ASN A 393 8.96 9.84 13.58
N PHE A 394 8.89 11.15 13.82
CA PHE A 394 10.10 11.97 13.88
C PHE A 394 10.82 11.91 15.23
N TYR A 395 10.37 11.14 16.23
CA TYR A 395 11.20 10.88 17.41
C TYR A 395 12.47 10.11 17.03
N GLU A 396 12.32 8.98 16.33
CA GLU A 396 13.42 8.10 15.94
C GLU A 396 13.60 7.92 14.44
N GLY A 397 12.58 8.25 13.62
CA GLY A 397 12.62 8.13 12.17
C GLY A 397 11.92 6.90 11.59
N LEU A 398 11.21 6.11 12.41
CA LEU A 398 10.56 4.88 11.93
C LEU A 398 9.27 5.16 11.13
N THR A 399 8.97 4.32 10.15
CA THR A 399 7.65 4.19 9.53
C THR A 399 6.84 3.09 10.22
N SER A 400 5.59 3.39 10.53
CA SER A 400 4.66 2.46 11.18
C SER A 400 3.30 2.48 10.48
N ASN A 401 2.66 1.31 10.44
CA ASN A 401 1.43 1.00 9.72
C ASN A 401 0.34 0.48 10.66
N ALA A 402 -0.02 1.21 11.70
CA ALA A 402 -0.90 0.60 12.71
C ALA A 402 -1.86 1.55 13.43
N VAL A 403 -2.03 2.78 12.95
CA VAL A 403 -2.90 3.73 13.65
C VAL A 403 -4.23 3.91 12.97
N ASP A 404 -5.27 3.88 13.80
CA ASP A 404 -6.64 4.20 13.40
C ASP A 404 -6.70 5.62 12.81
N GLN A 405 -7.38 5.76 11.69
CA GLN A 405 -7.64 7.04 11.02
C GLN A 405 -8.41 8.05 11.89
N SER A 406 -9.10 7.57 12.94
CA SER A 406 -9.73 8.41 13.98
C SER A 406 -8.72 9.08 14.92
N GLY A 407 -7.47 8.61 14.95
CA GLY A 407 -6.41 9.17 15.78
C GLY A 407 -5.97 10.56 15.34
N SER A 408 -5.51 11.38 16.28
CA SER A 408 -5.08 12.76 16.01
C SER A 408 -3.55 12.88 16.01
N TYR A 409 -2.97 13.15 14.84
CA TYR A 409 -1.52 13.21 14.63
C TYR A 409 -1.06 14.47 13.89
N GLN A 410 0.26 14.69 13.85
CA GLN A 410 0.86 15.87 13.23
C GLN A 410 0.73 15.82 11.70
N VAL A 411 0.75 16.99 11.06
CA VAL A 411 0.60 17.13 9.61
C VAL A 411 1.66 18.07 9.07
N ARG A 412 2.28 17.70 7.94
CA ARG A 412 3.11 18.59 7.13
C ARG A 412 2.71 18.39 5.69
N CYS A 413 2.29 19.45 5.03
CA CYS A 413 1.84 19.35 3.64
C CYS A 413 3.01 19.41 2.66
N VAL A 414 2.81 18.80 1.50
CA VAL A 414 3.75 18.79 0.37
C VAL A 414 3.05 19.26 -0.90
N ARG A 415 3.82 19.82 -1.83
CA ARG A 415 3.40 20.20 -3.18
C ARG A 415 4.47 19.79 -4.19
N GLY A 416 4.03 19.34 -5.37
CA GLY A 416 4.88 18.93 -6.48
C GLY A 416 4.11 18.04 -7.45
N ASP A 417 4.55 18.01 -8.72
CA ASP A 417 3.91 17.22 -9.77
C ASP A 417 3.89 15.74 -9.42
N SER A 418 2.84 15.04 -9.86
CA SER A 418 2.58 13.64 -9.56
C SER A 418 2.69 12.75 -10.79
N GLY A 419 3.70 11.89 -10.83
CA GLY A 419 4.02 10.98 -11.95
C GLY A 419 3.39 9.59 -11.86
N SER A 420 3.39 8.87 -12.98
CA SER A 420 2.55 7.69 -13.27
C SER A 420 2.96 6.39 -12.55
N GLY A 421 2.53 6.21 -11.32
CA GLY A 421 2.37 4.86 -10.74
C GLY A 421 3.66 4.05 -10.56
N ARG A 422 3.49 2.75 -10.30
CA ARG A 422 4.50 1.78 -9.81
C ARG A 422 5.88 1.85 -10.49
N PRO A 423 6.97 1.46 -9.80
CA PRO A 423 8.32 1.45 -10.37
C PRO A 423 8.40 0.57 -11.62
N ALA A 424 8.99 1.11 -12.69
CA ALA A 424 9.22 0.39 -13.94
C ALA A 424 10.49 -0.46 -13.87
N TYR A 425 10.51 -1.44 -12.96
CA TYR A 425 11.66 -2.30 -12.73
C TYR A 425 12.11 -3.01 -14.01
N ARG A 426 13.42 -2.97 -14.29
CA ARG A 426 14.06 -3.70 -15.39
C ARG A 426 14.88 -4.84 -14.82
N THR A 427 14.56 -6.06 -15.23
CA THR A 427 15.25 -7.26 -14.73
C THR A 427 16.17 -7.83 -15.80
N VAL A 428 17.48 -7.90 -15.51
CA VAL A 428 18.49 -8.45 -16.41
C VAL A 428 19.52 -9.23 -15.61
N SER A 429 19.79 -10.48 -15.98
CA SER A 429 20.90 -11.30 -15.44
C SER A 429 21.02 -11.26 -13.91
N GLY A 430 19.91 -11.50 -13.19
CA GLY A 430 19.89 -11.52 -11.72
C GLY A 430 19.93 -10.16 -11.04
N GLN A 431 19.80 -9.06 -11.79
CA GLN A 431 19.75 -7.69 -11.28
C GLN A 431 18.39 -7.05 -11.56
N VAL A 432 17.95 -6.18 -10.67
CA VAL A 432 16.74 -5.35 -10.84
C VAL A 432 17.15 -3.88 -10.79
N THR A 433 17.00 -3.18 -11.90
CA THR A 433 17.25 -1.73 -11.97
C THR A 433 15.95 -0.98 -11.86
N ASP A 434 15.90 -0.02 -10.93
CA ASP A 434 14.85 0.98 -10.84
C ASP A 434 15.32 2.27 -11.53
N PRO A 435 14.75 2.61 -12.72
CA PRO A 435 15.15 3.81 -13.43
C PRO A 435 14.79 5.10 -12.69
N ALA A 436 13.85 5.05 -11.74
CA ALA A 436 13.32 6.21 -11.06
C ALA A 436 14.22 6.66 -9.90
N THR A 437 14.72 5.70 -9.10
CA THR A 437 15.69 5.97 -8.04
C THR A 437 17.14 5.91 -8.53
N GLY A 438 17.39 5.29 -9.69
CA GLY A 438 18.72 5.04 -10.24
C GLY A 438 19.43 3.83 -9.59
N LEU A 439 18.77 3.13 -8.67
CA LEU A 439 19.35 2.01 -7.92
C LEU A 439 19.32 0.72 -8.73
N THR A 440 20.38 -0.06 -8.62
CA THR A 440 20.40 -1.45 -9.11
C THR A 440 20.53 -2.41 -7.94
N TRP A 441 19.60 -3.36 -7.87
CA TRP A 441 19.43 -4.30 -6.78
C TRP A 441 19.84 -5.70 -7.19
N GLN A 442 20.38 -6.46 -6.24
CA GLN A 442 20.48 -7.90 -6.36
C GLN A 442 19.05 -8.46 -6.40
N ARG A 443 18.70 -9.22 -7.44
CA ARG A 443 17.36 -9.81 -7.58
C ARG A 443 17.11 -10.95 -6.60
N ALA A 444 18.16 -11.70 -6.27
CA ALA A 444 18.09 -12.76 -5.28
C ALA A 444 18.31 -12.20 -3.87
N THR A 445 17.62 -12.77 -2.90
CA THR A 445 17.90 -12.63 -1.48
C THR A 445 19.14 -13.47 -1.14
N ALA A 446 20.00 -12.96 -0.27
CA ALA A 446 21.14 -13.73 0.23
C ALA A 446 20.67 -15.04 0.88
N PRO A 447 21.41 -16.15 0.74
CA PRO A 447 21.06 -17.41 1.38
C PRO A 447 21.01 -17.27 2.90
N GLY A 448 19.87 -17.67 3.49
CA GLY A 448 19.66 -17.64 4.93
C GLY A 448 19.54 -16.24 5.53
N THR A 449 19.73 -16.16 6.84
CA THR A 449 19.85 -14.90 7.58
C THR A 449 21.31 -14.68 7.96
N LEU A 450 21.76 -13.44 7.88
CA LEU A 450 23.15 -13.06 8.15
C LEU A 450 23.23 -12.15 9.37
N THR A 451 24.32 -12.26 10.12
CA THR A 451 24.68 -11.25 11.13
C THR A 451 25.00 -9.93 10.45
N PRO A 452 24.95 -8.78 11.15
CA PRO A 452 25.29 -7.49 10.57
C PRO A 452 26.66 -7.45 9.87
N HIS A 453 27.69 -8.02 10.50
CA HIS A 453 29.04 -8.08 9.92
C HIS A 453 29.11 -8.97 8.68
N ALA A 454 28.44 -10.13 8.71
CA ALA A 454 28.38 -11.02 7.54
C ALA A 454 27.58 -10.40 6.38
N ALA A 455 26.57 -9.57 6.66
CA ALA A 455 25.81 -8.84 5.64
C ALA A 455 26.69 -7.83 4.88
N ASP A 456 27.55 -7.08 5.59
CA ASP A 456 28.49 -6.15 4.97
C ASP A 456 29.51 -6.89 4.09
N ALA A 457 30.07 -7.99 4.61
CA ALA A 457 31.01 -8.84 3.87
C ALA A 457 30.37 -9.48 2.63
N TYR A 458 29.12 -9.95 2.75
CA TYR A 458 28.38 -10.54 1.64
C TYR A 458 28.17 -9.53 0.51
N CYS A 459 27.71 -8.32 0.82
CA CYS A 459 27.47 -7.33 -0.23
C CYS A 459 28.76 -6.81 -0.84
N THR A 460 29.80 -6.54 -0.05
CA THR A 460 31.09 -6.06 -0.60
C THR A 460 31.81 -7.13 -1.43
N GLY A 461 31.61 -8.41 -1.13
CA GLY A 461 32.17 -9.54 -1.89
C GLY A 461 31.35 -9.98 -3.10
N LEU A 462 30.14 -9.43 -3.31
CA LEU A 462 29.28 -9.83 -4.42
C LEU A 462 29.86 -9.35 -5.76
N THR A 463 30.07 -10.27 -6.71
CA THR A 463 30.66 -9.98 -8.04
C THR A 463 29.63 -9.93 -9.17
N LEU A 464 28.34 -9.89 -8.83
CA LEU A 464 27.23 -9.92 -9.79
C LEU A 464 27.31 -8.73 -10.75
N GLY A 465 27.39 -8.99 -12.05
CA GLY A 465 27.38 -7.95 -13.08
C GLY A 465 28.59 -6.99 -13.06
N GLY A 466 29.68 -7.33 -12.37
CA GLY A 466 30.90 -6.52 -12.32
C GLY A 466 30.74 -5.16 -11.61
N ARG A 467 29.72 -5.02 -10.76
CA ARG A 467 29.42 -3.80 -10.01
C ARG A 467 30.04 -3.83 -8.60
N ALA A 468 30.25 -2.65 -8.03
CA ALA A 468 30.56 -2.49 -6.61
C ALA A 468 29.27 -2.50 -5.80
N TRP A 469 29.02 -3.60 -5.10
CA TRP A 469 27.81 -3.80 -4.29
C TRP A 469 28.04 -3.37 -2.84
N ARG A 470 26.96 -2.92 -2.20
CA ARG A 470 26.93 -2.57 -0.78
C ARG A 470 25.59 -2.92 -0.15
N LEU A 471 25.58 -2.90 1.17
CA LEU A 471 24.34 -2.96 1.92
C LEU A 471 23.54 -1.65 1.68
N PRO A 472 22.23 -1.72 1.43
CA PRO A 472 21.39 -0.56 1.18
C PRO A 472 21.14 0.25 2.45
N THR A 473 20.84 1.54 2.34
CA THR A 473 20.30 2.30 3.47
C THR A 473 18.85 1.92 3.74
N VAL A 474 18.35 2.23 4.94
CA VAL A 474 16.93 1.96 5.27
C VAL A 474 15.99 2.73 4.34
N LYS A 475 16.40 3.93 3.90
CA LYS A 475 15.64 4.77 2.96
C LYS A 475 15.61 4.16 1.56
N GLU A 476 16.71 3.56 1.11
CA GLU A 476 16.76 2.82 -0.16
C GLU A 476 15.86 1.58 -0.10
N LEU A 477 15.94 0.76 0.96
CA LEU A 477 15.05 -0.40 1.11
C LEU A 477 13.57 0.00 1.16
N ALA A 478 13.25 1.15 1.77
CA ALA A 478 11.90 1.69 1.84
C ALA A 478 11.29 2.06 0.48
N THR A 479 12.12 2.21 -0.57
CA THR A 479 11.65 2.43 -1.96
C THR A 479 11.04 1.18 -2.58
N LEU A 480 11.42 -0.01 -2.10
CA LEU A 480 10.91 -1.29 -2.61
C LEU A 480 9.53 -1.65 -2.02
N VAL A 481 9.12 -0.98 -0.95
CA VAL A 481 7.87 -1.29 -0.24
C VAL A 481 6.65 -0.93 -1.08
N ASP A 482 5.82 -1.92 -1.41
CA ASP A 482 4.49 -1.73 -2.00
C ASP A 482 3.45 -1.55 -0.88
N ASP A 483 3.03 -0.30 -0.65
CA ASP A 483 2.03 0.06 0.38
C ASP A 483 0.67 -0.64 0.18
N GLY A 484 0.41 -1.16 -1.04
CA GLY A 484 -0.79 -1.91 -1.42
C GLY A 484 -0.71 -3.43 -1.19
N ARG A 485 0.39 -3.94 -0.62
CA ARG A 485 0.60 -5.38 -0.40
C ARG A 485 1.08 -5.68 1.01
N VAL A 486 0.91 -6.94 1.40
CA VAL A 486 1.54 -7.53 2.59
C VAL A 486 1.98 -8.97 2.30
N SER A 487 2.89 -9.44 3.12
CA SER A 487 3.41 -10.80 3.19
C SER A 487 3.78 -11.44 1.84
N PRO A 488 4.71 -10.86 1.05
CA PRO A 488 5.42 -9.59 1.28
C PRO A 488 4.82 -8.34 0.60
N ALA A 489 5.06 -7.18 1.23
CA ALA A 489 4.83 -5.81 0.77
C ALA A 489 5.89 -5.34 -0.25
N ILE A 490 6.06 -6.08 -1.35
CA ILE A 490 7.03 -5.78 -2.41
C ILE A 490 6.48 -6.22 -3.79
N ASP A 491 7.08 -5.75 -4.88
CA ASP A 491 6.84 -6.32 -6.21
C ASP A 491 7.46 -7.72 -6.32
N ARG A 492 6.61 -8.76 -6.30
CA ARG A 492 7.07 -10.16 -6.39
C ARG A 492 7.49 -10.59 -7.79
N THR A 493 7.15 -9.83 -8.83
CA THR A 493 7.66 -10.11 -10.18
C THR A 493 9.12 -9.70 -10.27
N ALA A 494 9.45 -8.52 -9.73
CA ALA A 494 10.81 -8.04 -9.61
C ALA A 494 11.62 -8.85 -8.58
N PHE A 495 11.06 -9.09 -7.38
CA PHE A 495 11.73 -9.70 -6.23
C PHE A 495 11.01 -10.98 -5.74
N PRO A 496 11.05 -12.08 -6.53
CA PRO A 496 10.20 -13.26 -6.32
C PRO A 496 10.51 -14.06 -5.07
N ASP A 497 11.73 -13.98 -4.54
CA ASP A 497 12.21 -14.78 -3.42
C ASP A 497 12.14 -14.05 -2.07
N THR A 498 11.48 -12.88 -2.03
CA THR A 498 11.32 -12.12 -0.79
C THR A 498 10.41 -12.87 0.17
N PRO A 499 10.88 -13.28 1.37
CA PRO A 499 10.02 -13.97 2.32
C PRO A 499 8.89 -13.06 2.82
N GLY A 500 7.74 -13.66 3.11
CA GLY A 500 6.59 -12.94 3.67
C GLY A 500 6.76 -12.52 5.13
N THR A 501 7.84 -12.93 5.79
CA THR A 501 8.19 -12.61 7.17
C THR A 501 9.70 -12.36 7.28
N GLY A 502 10.12 -11.71 8.37
CA GLY A 502 11.54 -11.44 8.62
C GLY A 502 11.98 -10.04 8.20
N ALA A 503 13.16 -9.67 8.69
CA ALA A 503 13.77 -8.36 8.50
C ALA A 503 14.78 -8.38 7.35
N TYR A 504 15.01 -7.22 6.73
CA TYR A 504 16.09 -6.98 5.77
C TYR A 504 17.05 -5.94 6.32
N TRP A 505 18.33 -6.33 6.44
CA TRP A 505 19.36 -5.45 6.98
C TRP A 505 19.60 -4.23 6.11
N SER A 506 19.82 -3.10 6.76
CA SER A 506 20.34 -1.90 6.13
C SER A 506 21.70 -1.49 6.72
N ALA A 507 22.44 -0.68 5.96
CA ALA A 507 23.66 -0.01 6.39
C ALA A 507 23.39 1.16 7.36
N SER A 508 22.13 1.58 7.51
CA SER A 508 21.77 2.68 8.39
C SER A 508 21.88 2.25 9.86
N VAL A 509 22.65 3.00 10.65
CA VAL A 509 22.76 2.82 12.11
C VAL A 509 21.72 3.65 12.84
N PHE A 510 21.26 3.19 14.00
CA PHE A 510 20.37 3.95 14.86
C PHE A 510 21.19 4.95 15.68
N ALA A 511 21.03 6.25 15.44
CA ALA A 511 21.91 7.26 16.01
C ALA A 511 22.03 7.26 17.55
N PRO A 512 20.95 7.08 18.32
CA PRO A 512 21.04 7.01 19.78
C PRO A 512 21.78 5.80 20.31
N GLU A 513 21.79 4.69 19.54
CA GLU A 513 22.44 3.45 19.93
C GLU A 513 23.10 2.80 18.69
N PRO A 514 24.33 3.24 18.32
CA PRO A 514 24.97 2.83 17.06
C PRO A 514 25.28 1.34 16.92
N SER A 515 25.18 0.56 18.02
CA SER A 515 25.23 -0.90 17.98
C SER A 515 23.99 -1.51 17.31
N GLN A 516 22.87 -0.78 17.27
CA GLN A 516 21.65 -1.19 16.58
C GLN A 516 21.66 -0.68 15.13
N ARG A 517 21.14 -1.53 14.24
CA ARG A 517 20.94 -1.21 12.83
C ARG A 517 19.47 -1.15 12.49
N TRP A 518 19.16 -0.29 11.54
CA TRP A 518 17.85 -0.23 10.92
C TRP A 518 17.64 -1.43 10.00
N PHE A 519 16.40 -1.88 9.94
CA PHE A 519 15.94 -2.87 8.98
C PHE A 519 14.55 -2.52 8.46
N VAL A 520 14.18 -3.13 7.35
CA VAL A 520 12.81 -3.11 6.80
C VAL A 520 12.19 -4.50 6.92
N SER A 521 10.96 -4.59 7.40
CA SER A 521 10.17 -5.81 7.37
C SER A 521 9.27 -5.78 6.15
N TYR A 522 9.50 -6.65 5.16
CA TYR A 522 8.60 -6.77 4.02
C TYR A 522 7.34 -7.58 4.34
N ASN A 523 7.11 -8.04 5.58
CA ASN A 523 5.76 -8.52 5.92
C ASN A 523 4.72 -7.45 5.62
N ASP A 524 5.06 -6.19 5.89
CA ASP A 524 4.09 -5.11 5.87
C ASP A 524 4.70 -3.73 5.59
N GLY A 525 6.02 -3.65 5.39
CA GLY A 525 6.73 -2.46 4.93
C GLY A 525 7.29 -1.57 6.04
N ILE A 526 7.18 -1.96 7.31
CA ILE A 526 7.65 -1.13 8.43
C ILE A 526 9.17 -1.05 8.46
N THR A 527 9.68 0.06 8.97
CA THR A 527 11.08 0.17 9.36
C THR A 527 11.20 0.11 10.87
N SER A 528 12.23 -0.54 11.38
CA SER A 528 12.48 -0.59 12.81
C SER A 528 13.98 -0.76 13.06
N HIS A 529 14.38 -0.53 14.30
CA HIS A 529 15.69 -0.85 14.83
C HIS A 529 15.45 -1.57 16.17
N ARG A 530 16.06 -2.74 16.31
CA ARG A 530 16.13 -3.51 17.55
C ARG A 530 17.24 -4.54 17.38
N PRO A 531 17.79 -5.08 18.47
CA PRO A 531 18.73 -6.19 18.38
C PRO A 531 18.11 -7.38 17.63
N LEU A 532 18.83 -7.91 16.66
CA LEU A 532 18.49 -9.15 15.95
C LEU A 532 19.78 -9.95 15.73
N ASP A 533 19.70 -11.27 15.91
CA ASP A 533 20.84 -12.18 15.66
C ASP A 533 21.16 -12.31 14.17
N GLY A 534 20.14 -12.20 13.32
CA GLY A 534 20.31 -12.17 11.87
C GLY A 534 19.08 -11.69 11.13
N ALA A 535 19.28 -11.23 9.90
CA ALA A 535 18.23 -10.79 9.00
C ALA A 535 18.61 -11.12 7.55
N HIS A 536 17.63 -11.04 6.65
CA HIS A 536 17.85 -11.20 5.22
C HIS A 536 18.66 -10.04 4.65
N VAL A 537 19.31 -10.28 3.52
CA VAL A 537 20.17 -9.30 2.87
C VAL A 537 19.85 -9.25 1.38
N ARG A 538 19.73 -8.03 0.86
CA ARG A 538 19.65 -7.74 -0.56
C ARG A 538 20.55 -6.56 -0.85
N CYS A 539 21.55 -6.76 -1.69
CA CYS A 539 22.55 -5.73 -1.96
C CYS A 539 22.04 -4.72 -2.99
N VAL A 540 22.59 -3.52 -2.93
CA VAL A 540 22.33 -2.42 -3.88
C VAL A 540 23.65 -1.86 -4.40
N SER A 541 23.61 -1.21 -5.55
CA SER A 541 24.78 -0.61 -6.19
C SER A 541 24.42 0.68 -6.93
#